data_AF-A0AAC8T7G0-F1
#
_entry.id   AF-A0AAC8T7G0-F1
#
_cell.length_a   1.000
_cell.length_b   1.000
_cell.length_c   1.000
_cell.angle_alpha   90.00
_cell.angle_beta   90.00
_cell.angle_gamma   90.00
#
_symmetry.space_group_name_H-M   'P 1'
#
loop_
_entity.id
_entity.type
_entity.pdbx_description
1 polymer ?
#
loop_
_entity_poly.entity_id
_entity_poly.type
_entity_poly.pdbx_seq_one_letter_code
_entity_poly.pdbx_strand_id
1 'polypeptide(L)'
;MLNLGFFELTLFGVIALIVLGPEKLPVAARTLGKWYGKFRRLSTRLQSEFVSELQLLEVQEELKGELAKIRESETKMKAQMAELQQSLNKTEQVAKANKQHILDAWQNNADDGEHQDINPSKDTSNQDFHQAAALETAFNLPMVNHWFLLGDYDKKRRLPQAPFMPNYKADPLLYTTTS
;
A
#
# COMPACT_ATOMS: atom_id res chain seq x y z
N MET A 1 -11.55 -18.79 -24.26
CA MET A 1 -12.74 -18.65 -25.11
C MET A 1 -13.92 -19.18 -24.31
N LEU A 2 -14.94 -18.37 -24.02
CA LEU A 2 -16.12 -18.83 -23.28
C LEU A 2 -17.05 -19.54 -24.27
N ASN A 3 -16.80 -20.82 -24.52
CA ASN A 3 -17.67 -21.66 -25.33
C ASN A 3 -18.88 -22.09 -24.49
N LEU A 4 -19.80 -21.17 -24.25
CA LEU A 4 -21.09 -21.42 -23.61
C LEU A 4 -22.10 -21.75 -24.70
N GLY A 5 -22.14 -23.01 -25.12
CA GLY A 5 -23.15 -23.55 -26.00
C GLY A 5 -24.36 -24.11 -25.23
N PHE A 6 -25.37 -24.53 -25.98
CA PHE A 6 -26.58 -25.16 -25.42
C PHE A 6 -26.26 -26.46 -24.67
N PHE A 7 -25.30 -27.25 -25.17
CA PHE A 7 -24.90 -28.50 -24.55
C PHE A 7 -24.18 -28.29 -23.22
N GLU A 8 -23.27 -27.32 -23.15
CA GLU A 8 -22.55 -26.98 -21.93
C GLU A 8 -23.52 -26.45 -20.86
N LEU A 9 -24.45 -25.57 -21.23
CA LEU A 9 -25.47 -25.07 -20.31
C LEU A 9 -26.35 -26.20 -19.77
N THR A 10 -26.75 -27.14 -20.64
CA THR A 10 -27.54 -28.31 -20.25
C THR A 10 -26.76 -29.22 -19.29
N LEU A 11 -25.48 -29.49 -19.57
CA LEU A 11 -24.61 -30.29 -18.71
C LEU A 11 -24.45 -29.67 -17.32
N PHE A 12 -24.19 -28.35 -17.26
CA PHE A 12 -24.14 -27.63 -15.97
C PHE A 12 -25.50 -27.63 -15.26
N GLY A 13 -26.61 -27.55 -16.00
CA GLY A 13 -27.96 -27.70 -15.46
C GLY A 13 -28.17 -29.06 -14.79
N VAL A 14 -27.75 -30.14 -15.44
CA VAL A 14 -27.83 -31.50 -14.87
C VAL A 14 -26.97 -31.62 -13.61
N ILE A 15 -25.73 -31.12 -13.65
CA ILE A 15 -24.84 -31.13 -12.47
C ILE A 15 -25.47 -30.33 -11.33
N ALA A 16 -26.03 -29.15 -11.60
CA ALA A 16 -26.70 -28.33 -10.62
C ALA A 16 -27.94 -29.03 -10.03
N LEU A 17 -28.70 -29.77 -10.85
CA LEU A 17 -29.83 -30.58 -10.39
C LEU A 17 -29.40 -31.70 -9.46
N ILE A 18 -28.26 -32.35 -9.73
CA ILE A 18 -27.73 -33.42 -8.87
C ILE A 18 -27.22 -32.86 -7.54
N VAL A 19 -26.44 -31.78 -7.58
CA VAL A 19 -25.80 -31.21 -6.40
C VAL A 19 -26.80 -30.51 -5.49
N LEU A 20 -27.66 -29.67 -6.08
CA LEU A 20 -28.57 -28.81 -5.33
C LEU A 20 -29.97 -29.44 -5.17
N GLY A 21 -30.34 -30.35 -6.07
CA GLY A 21 -31.67 -30.95 -6.15
C GLY A 21 -32.62 -30.19 -7.08
N PRO A 22 -33.56 -30.90 -7.74
CA PRO A 22 -34.53 -30.30 -8.67
C PRO A 22 -35.46 -29.28 -8.01
N GLU A 23 -35.72 -29.41 -6.72
CA GLU A 23 -36.59 -28.50 -5.98
C GLU A 23 -35.90 -27.16 -5.63
N LYS A 24 -34.58 -27.16 -5.50
CA LYS A 24 -33.81 -26.02 -4.97
C LYS A 24 -33.19 -25.17 -6.08
N LEU A 25 -32.88 -25.74 -7.25
CA LEU A 25 -32.42 -25.00 -8.43
C LEU A 25 -33.36 -23.85 -8.84
N PRO A 26 -34.68 -24.04 -9.02
CA PRO A 26 -35.58 -22.94 -9.40
C PRO A 26 -35.64 -21.84 -8.32
N VAL A 27 -35.49 -22.20 -7.05
CA VAL A 27 -35.46 -21.24 -5.93
C VAL A 27 -34.16 -20.43 -5.97
N ALA A 28 -33.01 -21.06 -6.23
CA ALA A 28 -31.73 -20.39 -6.39
C ALA A 28 -31.72 -19.45 -7.60
N ALA A 29 -32.20 -19.91 -8.76
CA ALA A 29 -32.32 -19.09 -9.97
C ALA A 29 -33.20 -17.85 -9.75
N ARG A 30 -34.35 -18.00 -9.06
CA ARG A 30 -35.22 -16.87 -8.68
C ARG A 30 -34.52 -15.89 -7.73
N THR A 31 -33.72 -16.40 -6.80
CA THR A 31 -33.00 -15.56 -5.82
C THR A 31 -31.87 -14.77 -6.49
N LEU A 32 -31.06 -15.44 -7.32
CA LEU A 32 -30.03 -14.82 -8.14
C LEU A 32 -30.63 -13.81 -9.13
N GLY A 33 -31.76 -14.15 -9.78
CA GLY A 33 -32.47 -13.24 -10.67
C GLY A 33 -32.97 -11.98 -9.96
N LYS A 34 -33.50 -12.11 -8.73
CA LYS A 34 -33.89 -10.95 -7.90
C LYS A 34 -32.68 -10.07 -7.56
N TRP A 35 -31.54 -10.67 -7.21
CA TRP A 35 -30.30 -9.94 -6.92
C TRP A 35 -29.74 -9.24 -8.15
N TYR A 36 -29.65 -9.95 -9.27
CA TYR A 36 -29.23 -9.40 -10.55
C TYR A 36 -30.14 -8.25 -11.00
N GLY A 37 -31.46 -8.39 -10.86
CA GLY A 37 -32.41 -7.33 -11.16
C GLY A 37 -32.24 -6.09 -10.28
N LYS A 38 -31.97 -6.28 -8.98
CA LYS A 38 -31.64 -5.17 -8.06
C LYS A 38 -30.34 -4.48 -8.45
N PHE A 39 -29.29 -5.25 -8.76
CA PHE A 39 -28.01 -4.72 -9.23
C PHE A 39 -28.15 -3.96 -10.55
N ARG A 40 -28.88 -4.53 -11.52
CA ARG A 40 -29.15 -3.88 -12.80
C ARG A 40 -29.87 -2.55 -12.61
N ARG A 41 -30.89 -2.51 -11.75
CA ARG A 41 -31.62 -1.28 -11.40
C ARG A 41 -30.73 -0.26 -10.69
N LEU A 42 -29.87 -0.69 -9.76
CA LEU A 42 -28.89 0.18 -9.11
C LEU A 42 -27.93 0.78 -10.14
N SER A 43 -27.40 -0.04 -11.05
CA SER A 43 -26.54 0.42 -12.14
C SER A 43 -27.25 1.43 -13.06
N THR A 44 -28.52 1.19 -13.42
CA THR A 44 -29.30 2.16 -14.20
C THR A 44 -29.56 3.46 -13.44
N ARG A 45 -29.81 3.41 -12.13
CA ARG A 45 -30.02 4.59 -11.28
C ARG A 45 -28.76 5.41 -11.13
N LEU A 46 -27.62 4.74 -10.89
CA LEU A 46 -26.31 5.38 -10.89
C LEU A 46 -26.09 6.07 -12.24
N GLN A 47 -26.28 5.36 -13.36
CA GLN A 47 -26.15 5.96 -14.69
C GLN A 47 -27.06 7.18 -14.89
N SER A 48 -28.32 7.14 -14.45
CA SER A 48 -29.25 8.27 -14.61
C SER A 48 -28.90 9.45 -13.70
N GLU A 49 -28.46 9.19 -12.46
CA GLU A 49 -28.09 10.23 -11.48
C GLU A 49 -26.74 10.87 -11.85
N PHE A 50 -25.77 10.08 -12.31
CA PHE A 50 -24.51 10.60 -12.89
C PHE A 50 -24.78 11.46 -14.14
N VAL A 51 -25.73 11.10 -15.00
CA VAL A 51 -26.06 11.89 -16.21
C VAL A 51 -26.87 13.15 -15.89
N SER A 52 -27.59 13.20 -14.77
CA SER A 52 -28.41 14.36 -14.38
C SER A 52 -27.70 15.38 -13.47
N GLU A 53 -26.68 14.98 -12.71
CA GLU A 53 -25.89 15.89 -11.85
C GLU A 53 -24.51 16.26 -12.45
N LEU A 54 -23.99 15.51 -13.42
CA LEU A 54 -22.86 15.96 -14.23
C LEU A 54 -23.35 16.96 -15.28
N GLN A 55 -23.40 18.23 -14.91
CA GLN A 55 -22.95 19.25 -15.87
C GLN A 55 -21.54 18.83 -16.30
N LEU A 56 -21.41 18.38 -17.54
CA LEU A 56 -20.22 17.78 -18.17
C LEU A 56 -18.96 18.68 -18.20
N LEU A 57 -18.92 19.77 -17.45
CA LEU A 57 -17.82 20.73 -17.37
C LEU A 57 -16.93 20.51 -16.13
N GLU A 58 -17.50 20.28 -14.94
CA GLU A 58 -16.72 20.29 -13.69
C GLU A 58 -15.84 19.02 -13.51
N VAL A 59 -16.41 17.82 -13.64
CA VAL A 59 -15.67 16.56 -13.42
C VAL A 59 -14.67 16.28 -14.54
N GLN A 60 -14.95 16.74 -15.77
CA GLN A 60 -13.97 16.64 -16.85
C GLN A 60 -12.76 17.54 -16.60
N GLU A 61 -12.97 18.74 -16.04
CA GLU A 61 -11.90 19.68 -15.72
C GLU A 61 -11.05 19.19 -14.54
N GLU A 62 -11.66 18.62 -13.51
CA GLU A 62 -10.93 18.04 -12.37
C GLU A 62 -10.10 16.81 -12.79
N LEU A 63 -10.66 15.89 -13.57
CA LEU A 63 -9.93 14.73 -14.09
C LEU A 63 -8.80 15.14 -15.05
N LYS A 64 -9.03 16.13 -15.93
CA LYS A 64 -7.98 16.69 -16.79
C LYS A 64 -6.89 17.37 -15.97
N GLY A 65 -7.25 18.10 -14.92
CA GLY A 65 -6.31 18.73 -13.99
C GLY A 65 -5.47 17.71 -13.22
N GLU A 66 -6.07 16.61 -12.76
CA GLU A 66 -5.35 15.53 -12.08
C GLU A 66 -4.42 14.76 -13.03
N LEU A 67 -4.89 14.46 -14.24
CA LEU A 67 -4.05 13.86 -15.30
C LEU A 67 -2.87 14.77 -15.69
N ALA A 68 -3.08 16.09 -15.73
CA ALA A 68 -2.01 17.05 -16.00
C ALA A 68 -0.97 17.08 -14.87
N LYS A 69 -1.41 17.06 -13.60
CA LYS A 69 -0.51 16.96 -12.43
C LYS A 69 0.28 15.67 -12.42
N ILE A 70 -0.35 14.54 -12.76
CA ILE A 70 0.33 13.24 -12.87
C ILE A 70 1.40 13.30 -13.96
N ARG A 71 1.09 13.83 -15.14
CA ARG A 71 2.09 14.00 -16.22
C ARG A 71 3.24 14.91 -15.82
N GLU A 72 2.97 16.00 -15.12
CA GLU A 72 4.00 16.90 -14.62
C GLU A 72 4.88 16.22 -13.54
N SER A 73 4.28 15.40 -12.69
CA SER A 73 5.03 14.60 -11.70
C SER A 73 5.91 13.55 -12.39
N GLU A 74 5.42 12.92 -13.46
CA GLU A 74 6.17 11.94 -14.24
C GLU A 74 7.35 12.60 -14.97
N THR A 75 7.17 13.78 -15.55
CA THR A 75 8.26 14.50 -16.22
C THR A 75 9.32 14.99 -15.24
N LYS A 76 8.92 15.52 -14.07
CA LYS A 76 9.84 15.89 -13.00
C LYS A 76 10.60 14.68 -12.46
N MET A 77 9.91 13.56 -12.23
CA MET A 77 10.53 12.32 -11.79
C MET A 77 11.51 11.79 -12.83
N LYS A 78 11.18 11.82 -14.13
CA LYS A 78 12.09 11.44 -15.22
C LYS A 78 13.32 12.36 -15.28
N ALA A 79 13.15 13.66 -15.12
CA ALA A 79 14.26 14.62 -15.10
C ALA A 79 15.20 14.36 -13.90
N GLN A 80 14.63 14.14 -12.70
CA GLN A 80 15.40 13.78 -11.51
C GLN A 80 16.14 12.45 -11.67
N MET A 81 15.50 11.44 -12.28
CA MET A 81 16.14 10.15 -12.56
C MET A 81 17.29 10.28 -13.57
N ALA A 82 17.13 11.12 -14.61
CA ALA A 82 18.19 11.37 -15.58
C ALA A 82 19.39 12.12 -14.95
N GLU A 83 19.13 13.11 -14.10
CA GLU A 83 20.17 13.81 -13.33
C GLU A 83 20.88 12.87 -12.35
N LEU A 84 20.12 12.02 -11.66
CA LEU A 84 20.67 11.01 -10.76
C LEU A 84 21.57 10.04 -11.53
N GLN A 85 21.14 9.51 -12.68
CA GLN A 85 21.98 8.67 -13.54
C GLN A 85 23.28 9.38 -13.97
N GLN A 86 23.20 10.67 -14.31
CA GLN A 86 24.38 11.44 -14.68
C GLN A 86 25.35 11.63 -13.48
N SER A 87 24.82 11.87 -12.28
CA SER A 87 25.62 12.00 -11.07
C SER A 87 26.29 10.68 -10.69
N LEU A 88 25.58 9.56 -10.85
CA LEU A 88 26.11 8.22 -10.62
C LEU A 88 27.22 7.89 -11.62
N ASN A 89 27.03 8.22 -12.91
CA ASN A 89 28.07 8.02 -13.93
C ASN A 89 29.31 8.87 -13.67
N LYS A 90 29.16 10.11 -13.18
CA LYS A 90 30.30 10.97 -12.79
C LYS A 90 31.03 10.40 -11.58
N THR A 91 30.31 9.98 -10.54
CA THR A 91 30.90 9.33 -9.36
C THR A 91 31.60 8.03 -9.74
N GLU A 92 31.03 7.24 -10.65
CA GLU A 92 31.65 6.01 -11.15
C GLU A 92 32.93 6.32 -11.94
N GLN A 93 32.94 7.37 -12.77
CA GLN A 93 34.15 7.78 -13.49
C GLN A 93 35.24 8.30 -12.55
N VAL A 94 34.88 9.11 -11.55
CA VAL A 94 35.84 9.60 -10.54
C VAL A 94 36.35 8.46 -9.68
N ALA A 95 35.49 7.52 -9.28
CA ALA A 95 35.89 6.34 -8.52
C ALA A 95 36.81 5.42 -9.35
N LYS A 96 36.53 5.23 -10.65
CA LYS A 96 37.41 4.48 -11.57
C LYS A 96 38.75 5.18 -11.78
N ALA A 97 38.74 6.50 -12.04
CA ALA A 97 39.96 7.29 -12.21
C ALA A 97 40.81 7.31 -10.94
N ASN A 98 40.19 7.47 -9.77
CA ASN A 98 40.88 7.42 -8.49
C ASN A 98 41.44 6.02 -8.20
N LYS A 99 40.68 4.95 -8.51
CA LYS A 99 41.18 3.57 -8.38
C LYS A 99 42.40 3.35 -9.26
N GLN A 100 42.39 3.83 -10.51
CA GLN A 100 43.52 3.72 -11.43
C GLN A 100 44.75 4.48 -10.89
N HIS A 101 44.54 5.72 -10.45
CA HIS A 101 45.59 6.55 -9.86
C HIS A 101 46.21 5.91 -8.61
N ILE A 102 45.38 5.33 -7.75
CA ILE A 102 45.84 4.60 -6.56
C ILE A 102 46.66 3.37 -7.00
N LEU A 103 46.17 2.57 -7.96
CA LEU A 103 46.90 1.39 -8.47
C LEU A 103 48.27 1.75 -9.06
N ASP A 104 48.36 2.84 -9.83
CA ASP A 104 49.61 3.32 -10.41
C ASP A 104 50.58 3.84 -9.33
N ALA A 105 50.07 4.48 -8.28
CA ALA A 105 50.86 4.94 -7.15
C ALA A 105 51.43 3.79 -6.29
N TRP A 106 50.70 2.67 -6.16
CA TRP A 106 51.22 1.46 -5.51
C TRP A 106 52.29 0.76 -6.36
N GLN A 107 52.14 0.77 -7.69
CA GLN A 107 53.08 0.11 -8.61
C GLN A 107 54.45 0.82 -8.68
N ASN A 108 54.46 2.16 -8.58
CA ASN A 108 55.67 2.97 -8.76
C ASN A 108 56.44 3.25 -7.45
N ASN A 109 55.83 3.04 -6.28
CA ASN A 109 56.47 3.24 -4.97
C ASN A 109 57.01 1.93 -4.34
N ALA A 110 57.27 0.90 -5.15
CA ALA A 110 57.74 -0.40 -4.66
C ALA A 110 59.24 -0.48 -4.31
N ASP A 111 59.96 0.64 -4.20
CA ASP A 111 61.40 0.61 -3.87
C ASP A 111 61.86 1.49 -2.69
N ASP A 112 61.03 2.37 -2.12
CA ASP A 112 61.46 3.20 -0.99
C ASP A 112 60.48 3.10 0.18
N GLY A 113 60.92 2.37 1.21
CA GLY A 113 60.25 2.30 2.49
C GLY A 113 60.35 3.62 3.23
N GLU A 114 59.32 4.46 3.13
CA GLU A 114 59.00 5.46 4.14
C GLU A 114 57.51 5.42 4.47
N HIS A 115 57.22 5.12 5.74
CA HIS A 115 55.89 5.21 6.33
C HIS A 115 55.45 6.68 6.35
N GLN A 116 54.62 7.10 5.40
CA GLN A 116 53.83 8.31 5.56
C GLN A 116 52.45 7.95 6.12
N ASP A 117 52.21 8.45 7.33
CA ASP A 117 50.97 8.32 8.08
C ASP A 117 49.81 9.00 7.34
N ILE A 118 49.09 8.22 6.54
CA ILE A 118 47.77 8.59 6.08
C ILE A 118 46.83 8.41 7.28
N ASN A 119 46.64 9.46 8.07
CA ASN A 119 45.59 9.50 9.09
C ASN A 119 44.24 9.71 8.36
N PRO A 120 43.40 8.66 8.18
CA PRO A 120 42.04 8.88 7.74
C PRO A 120 41.31 9.40 8.97
N SER A 121 41.27 10.72 9.08
CA SER A 121 40.45 11.42 10.04
C SER A 121 39.04 10.84 9.95
N LYS A 122 38.62 10.30 11.10
CA LYS A 122 37.26 9.93 11.49
C LYS A 122 36.21 10.71 10.69
N ASP A 123 35.40 9.98 9.93
CA ASP A 123 33.97 10.25 9.73
C ASP A 123 33.35 9.00 9.10
N THR A 124 33.41 7.90 9.84
CA THR A 124 32.42 6.83 9.73
C THR A 124 31.65 6.85 11.03
N SER A 125 30.56 7.60 11.03
CA SER A 125 29.48 7.46 11.98
C SER A 125 29.02 6.00 11.93
N ASN A 126 29.53 5.21 12.86
CA ASN A 126 29.00 3.92 13.26
C ASN A 126 27.58 4.14 13.78
N GLN A 127 26.60 4.20 12.88
CA GLN A 127 25.18 4.19 13.26
C GLN A 127 24.34 3.17 12.49
N ASP A 128 24.82 2.62 11.38
CA ASP A 128 23.93 1.81 10.52
C ASP A 128 23.94 0.30 10.76
N PHE A 129 24.86 -0.24 11.59
CA PHE A 129 24.87 -1.68 11.89
C PHE A 129 23.85 -2.11 12.96
N HIS A 130 23.23 -1.17 13.68
CA HIS A 130 22.23 -1.51 14.71
C HIS A 130 20.77 -1.42 14.23
N GLN A 131 20.51 -0.96 12.99
CA GLN A 131 19.13 -0.81 12.50
C GLN A 131 18.61 -2.07 11.79
N ALA A 132 19.48 -2.88 11.17
CA ALA A 132 19.07 -4.08 10.44
C ALA A 132 18.60 -5.23 11.36
N ALA A 133 19.17 -5.35 12.57
CA ALA A 133 18.76 -6.36 13.55
C ALA A 133 17.40 -6.05 14.21
N ALA A 134 16.98 -4.78 14.22
CA ALA A 134 15.70 -4.37 14.80
C ALA A 134 14.49 -4.72 13.91
N LEU A 135 14.68 -4.78 12.59
CA LEU A 135 13.61 -5.06 11.63
C LEU A 135 13.27 -6.55 11.53
N GLU A 136 14.24 -7.45 11.73
CA GLU A 136 13.97 -8.89 11.80
C GLU A 136 13.29 -9.31 13.10
N THR A 137 13.58 -8.60 14.19
CA THR A 137 12.95 -8.88 15.50
C THR A 137 11.46 -8.48 15.50
N ALA A 138 11.07 -7.45 14.73
CA ALA A 138 9.69 -6.97 14.62
C ALA A 138 8.69 -8.00 14.02
N PHE A 139 9.18 -8.92 13.18
CA PHE A 139 8.33 -9.91 12.51
C PHE A 139 8.10 -11.18 13.34
N ASN A 140 8.86 -11.39 14.42
CA ASN A 140 8.87 -12.64 15.20
C ASN A 140 8.55 -12.43 16.69
N LEU A 141 7.96 -11.28 17.05
CA LEU A 141 7.36 -11.09 18.37
C LEU A 141 5.92 -11.64 18.35
N PRO A 142 5.47 -12.35 19.40
CA PRO A 142 4.06 -12.73 19.51
C PRO A 142 3.20 -11.45 19.53
N MET A 143 2.07 -11.46 18.81
CA MET A 143 1.12 -10.34 18.67
C MET A 143 0.37 -10.00 19.97
N VAL A 144 1.06 -9.92 21.10
CA VAL A 144 0.50 -9.46 22.35
C VAL A 144 0.48 -7.92 22.30
N ASN A 145 -0.66 -7.32 22.62
CA ASN A 145 -0.92 -5.87 22.66
C ASN A 145 -0.97 -5.10 21.31
N HIS A 146 -0.92 -5.75 20.14
CA HIS A 146 -0.96 -5.07 18.84
C HIS A 146 -2.36 -4.97 18.18
N TRP A 147 -3.42 -4.95 18.99
CA TRP A 147 -4.80 -5.00 18.51
C TRP A 147 -5.36 -3.64 18.05
N PHE A 148 -4.56 -2.56 18.01
CA PHE A 148 -5.12 -1.20 17.97
C PHE A 148 -4.38 -0.14 17.12
N LEU A 149 -3.51 -0.48 16.16
CA LEU A 149 -3.16 0.52 15.13
C LEU A 149 -4.30 0.62 14.10
N LEU A 150 -5.45 1.08 14.59
CA LEU A 150 -6.64 1.40 13.80
C LEU A 150 -6.58 2.88 13.42
N GLY A 151 -6.47 3.17 12.13
CA GLY A 151 -6.63 4.53 11.63
C GLY A 151 -8.03 5.09 11.94
N ASP A 152 -8.17 6.42 11.98
CA ASP A 152 -9.43 7.10 12.31
C ASP A 152 -10.61 6.71 11.41
N TYR A 153 -10.30 6.17 10.24
CA TYR A 153 -11.26 5.64 9.27
C TYR A 153 -12.02 4.39 9.74
N ASP A 154 -11.36 3.49 10.51
CA ASP A 154 -11.96 2.19 10.89
C ASP A 154 -12.68 2.23 12.25
N LYS A 155 -12.30 3.19 13.13
CA LYS A 155 -12.98 3.42 14.43
C LYS A 155 -14.46 3.76 14.29
N LYS A 156 -14.86 4.50 13.25
CA LYS A 156 -16.24 5.01 13.09
C LYS A 156 -17.26 3.97 12.62
N ARG A 157 -16.82 2.84 12.06
CA ARG A 157 -17.73 1.83 11.47
C ARG A 157 -17.84 0.54 12.27
N ARG A 158 -16.86 0.23 13.13
CA ARG A 158 -16.80 -1.05 13.85
C ARG A 158 -17.11 -0.98 15.33
N LEU A 159 -17.06 0.20 15.94
CA LEU A 159 -17.44 0.35 17.33
C LEU A 159 -18.95 0.61 17.39
N PRO A 160 -19.71 -0.17 18.19
CA PRO A 160 -21.05 0.25 18.55
C PRO A 160 -20.94 1.62 19.22
N GLN A 161 -21.89 2.51 18.94
CA GLN A 161 -22.00 3.79 19.62
C GLN A 161 -21.95 3.57 21.13
N ALA A 162 -21.08 4.33 21.82
CA ALA A 162 -20.88 4.16 23.25
C ALA A 162 -22.24 4.25 23.97
N PRO A 163 -22.58 3.32 24.86
CA PRO A 163 -23.85 3.36 25.56
C PRO A 163 -23.92 4.63 26.41
N PHE A 164 -25.05 5.35 26.34
CA PHE A 164 -25.29 6.49 27.21
C PHE A 164 -25.32 6.01 28.66
N MET A 165 -24.27 6.31 29.41
CA MET A 165 -24.28 6.14 30.85
C MET A 165 -25.10 7.30 31.44
N PRO A 166 -26.15 7.02 32.25
CA PRO A 166 -26.71 8.02 33.15
C PRO A 166 -25.57 8.62 33.97
N ASN A 167 -25.67 9.90 34.30
CA ASN A 167 -24.64 10.64 35.02
C ASN A 167 -24.55 10.12 36.48
N TYR A 168 -23.90 8.98 36.67
CA TYR A 168 -23.64 8.41 37.98
C TYR A 168 -22.49 9.21 38.60
N LYS A 169 -22.84 10.08 39.56
CA LYS A 169 -21.84 10.63 40.47
C LYS A 169 -21.20 9.43 41.19
N ALA A 170 -19.87 9.33 41.09
CA ALA A 170 -19.13 8.26 41.76
C ALA A 170 -19.46 8.27 43.26
N ASP A 171 -19.74 7.08 43.81
CA ASP A 171 -20.04 6.92 45.23
C ASP A 171 -18.82 7.40 46.05
N PRO A 172 -19.00 8.33 47.01
CA PRO A 172 -17.90 8.92 47.77
C PRO A 172 -17.23 7.93 48.74
N LEU A 173 -17.67 6.67 48.78
CA LEU A 173 -17.16 5.65 49.69
C LEU A 173 -15.80 5.06 49.25
N LEU A 174 -15.36 5.30 48.02
CA LEU A 174 -14.08 4.78 47.50
C LEU A 174 -12.85 5.63 47.85
N TYR A 175 -13.03 6.79 48.51
CA TYR A 175 -11.93 7.61 49.00
C TYR A 175 -12.14 7.97 50.47
N THR A 176 -11.99 7.00 51.36
CA THR A 176 -11.59 7.32 52.74
C THR A 176 -10.09 7.58 52.74
N THR A 177 -9.73 8.84 52.44
CA THR A 177 -8.40 9.33 52.79
C THR A 177 -8.31 9.30 54.31
N THR A 178 -7.61 8.31 54.85
CA THR A 178 -7.26 8.32 56.28
C THR A 178 -5.91 9.03 56.37
N SER A 179 -5.95 10.11 57.13
CA SER A 179 -4.87 11.04 57.48
C SER A 179 -3.82 10.40 58.37
#